data_AF-A0A349JZK2-F1
#
_entry.id   AF-A0A349JZK2-F1
#
_cell.length_a   1.000
_cell.length_b   1.000
_cell.length_c   1.000
_cell.angle_alpha   90.00
_cell.angle_beta   90.00
_cell.angle_gamma   90.00
#
_symmetry.space_group_name_H-M   'P 1'
#
loop_
_entity.id
_entity.type
_entity.pdbx_description
1 polymer ?
#
loop_
_entity_poly.entity_id
_entity_poly.type
_entity_poly.pdbx_seq_one_letter_code
_entity_poly.pdbx_strand_id
1 'polypeptide(L)' 'MIVVLNILIVVALFNVIIFVHELGHFLAARWRGLRVDRFQIWFGKPLWKKEINGVQYGIGWIP' A
#
# COMPACT_ATOMS: atom_id res chain seq x y z
N MET A 1 -16.75 20.19 -15.03
CA MET A 1 -16.31 18.91 -15.63
C MET A 1 -14.79 18.71 -15.49
N ILE A 2 -13.94 19.60 -16.01
CA ILE A 2 -12.48 19.46 -15.95
C ILE A 2 -11.92 19.49 -14.52
N VAL A 3 -12.46 20.33 -13.62
CA VAL A 3 -11.99 20.42 -12.22
C VAL A 3 -12.20 19.10 -11.47
N VAL A 4 -13.39 18.49 -11.58
CA VAL A 4 -13.70 17.21 -10.93
C VAL A 4 -12.77 16.11 -11.44
N LEU A 5 -12.50 16.09 -12.75
CA LEU A 5 -11.56 15.14 -13.35
C LEU A 5 -10.14 15.31 -12.78
N ASN A 6 -9.65 16.55 -12.66
CA ASN A 6 -8.33 16.81 -12.07
C ASN A 6 -8.24 16.35 -10.61
N ILE A 7 -9.27 16.58 -9.81
CA ILE A 7 -9.31 16.12 -8.41
C ILE A 7 -9.20 14.58 -8.36
N LEU A 8 -9.97 13.87 -9.19
CA LEU A 8 -9.91 12.41 -9.26
C LEU A 8 -8.51 11.91 -9.69
N ILE A 9 -7.88 12.57 -10.67
CA ILE A 9 -6.52 12.24 -11.13
C ILE A 9 -5.52 12.41 -10.00
N VAL A 10 -5.57 13.54 -9.28
CA VAL A 10 -4.65 13.80 -8.16
C VAL A 10 -4.79 12.73 -7.09
N VAL A 11 -6.02 12.42 -6.67
CA VAL A 11 -6.29 11.37 -5.67
C VAL A 11 -5.75 10.03 -6.16
N ALA A 12 -6.02 9.64 -7.41
CA ALA A 12 -5.51 8.39 -7.98
C ALA A 12 -3.98 8.33 -8.00
N LEU A 13 -3.30 9.42 -8.37
CA LEU A 13 -1.84 9.48 -8.36
C LEU A 13 -1.26 9.32 -6.96
N PHE A 14 -1.83 9.99 -5.96
CA PHE A 14 -1.39 9.83 -4.56
C PHE A 14 -1.51 8.37 -4.10
N ASN A 15 -2.62 7.71 -4.43
CA ASN A 15 -2.82 6.28 -4.11
C ASN A 15 -1.73 5.40 -4.73
N VAL A 16 -1.40 5.64 -6.00
CA VAL A 16 -0.34 4.89 -6.71
C VAL A 16 1.04 5.15 -6.11
N ILE A 17 1.35 6.41 -5.76
CA ILE A 17 2.64 6.78 -5.18
C ILE A 17 2.82 6.09 -3.81
N ILE A 18 1.81 6.12 -2.95
CA ILE A 18 1.85 5.46 -1.62
C ILE A 18 2.06 3.96 -1.80
N PHE A 19 1.30 3.33 -2.69
CA PHE A 19 1.45 1.91 -3.00
C PHE A 19 2.87 1.54 -3.44
N VAL A 20 3.44 2.29 -4.39
CA VAL A 20 4.80 2.03 -4.90
C VAL A 20 5.85 2.30 -3.80
N HIS A 21 5.66 3.31 -2.96
CA HIS A 21 6.57 3.62 -1.86
C HIS A 21 6.68 2.48 -0.85
N GLU A 22 5.53 2.00 -0.36
CA GLU A 22 5.49 0.89 0.60
C GLU A 22 5.96 -0.42 -0.05
N LEU A 23 5.60 -0.66 -1.31
CA LEU A 23 6.13 -1.79 -2.07
C LEU A 23 7.65 -1.73 -2.18
N GLY A 24 8.24 -0.55 -2.36
CA GLY A 24 9.68 -0.33 -2.34
C GLY A 24 10.33 -0.78 -1.03
N HIS A 25 9.76 -0.40 0.13
CA HIS A 25 10.24 -0.85 1.44
C HIS A 25 10.13 -2.36 1.60
N PHE A 26 9.00 -2.94 1.19
CA PHE A 26 8.78 -4.39 1.24
C PHE A 26 9.82 -5.16 0.43
N LEU A 27 10.02 -4.75 -0.82
CA LEU A 27 10.98 -5.37 -1.72
C LEU A 27 12.42 -5.17 -1.22
N ALA A 28 12.76 -3.99 -0.72
CA ALA A 28 14.08 -3.72 -0.14
C ALA A 28 14.36 -4.59 1.09
N ALA A 29 13.38 -4.75 1.99
CA ALA A 29 13.49 -5.63 3.15
C ALA A 29 13.68 -7.09 2.74
N ARG A 30 12.87 -7.58 1.79
CA ARG A 30 13.01 -8.94 1.25
C ARG A 30 14.35 -9.16 0.55
N TRP A 31 14.84 -8.18 -0.19
CA TRP A 31 16.13 -8.27 -0.89
C TRP A 31 17.30 -8.34 0.09
N ARG A 32 17.20 -7.66 1.23
CA ARG A 32 18.19 -7.76 2.33
C ARG A 32 18.05 -9.02 3.18
N GLY A 33 17.11 -9.92 2.85
CA GLY A 33 16.86 -11.14 3.62
C GLY A 33 16.15 -10.92 4.96
N LEU A 34 15.56 -9.73 5.17
CA LEU A 34 14.76 -9.46 6.36
C LEU A 34 13.42 -10.20 6.26
N ARG A 35 12.98 -10.73 7.39
CA ARG A 35 11.64 -11.30 7.52
C ARG A 35 10.64 -10.15 7.66
N VAL A 36 9.68 -10.08 6.74
CA VAL A 36 8.61 -9.08 6.80
C VAL A 36 7.35 -9.76 7.31
N ASP A 37 6.90 -9.43 8.52
CA ASP A 37 5.70 -10.05 9.10
C ASP A 37 4.39 -9.45 8.53
N ARG A 38 4.41 -8.18 8.12
CA ARG A 38 3.24 -7.48 7.59
C ARG A 38 3.60 -6.54 6.44
N PHE A 39 2.86 -6.64 5.36
CA PHE A 39 2.80 -5.67 4.29
C PHE A 39 1.39 -5.09 4.25
N GLN A 40 1.21 -3.88 4.76
CA GLN A 40 -0.09 -3.21 4.78
C GLN A 40 0.00 -1.94 3.97
N ILE A 41 -0.91 -1.81 3.01
CA ILE A 41 -1.11 -0.58 2.26
C ILE A 41 -2.20 0.17 2.99
N TRP A 42 -2.04 1.47 3.28
CA TRP A 42 -3.03 2.29 4.02
C TRP A 42 -3.07 1.99 5.54
N PHE A 43 -3.27 3.03 6.35
CA PHE A 43 -3.31 2.94 7.80
C PHE A 43 -4.69 2.51 8.34
N GLY A 44 -4.73 2.17 9.64
CA GLY A 44 -5.96 1.88 10.37
C GLY A 44 -6.41 0.42 10.30
N LYS A 45 -7.71 0.20 10.61
CA LYS A 45 -8.33 -1.14 10.56
C LYS A 45 -8.20 -1.74 9.16
N PRO A 46 -7.62 -2.94 9.01
CA PRO A 46 -7.53 -3.58 7.71
C PRO A 46 -8.95 -3.90 7.21
N LEU A 47 -9.34 -3.30 6.09
CA LEU A 47 -10.53 -3.67 5.33
C LEU A 47 -10.40 -5.09 4.80
N TRP A 48 -9.16 -5.45 4.44
CA TRP A 48 -8.82 -6.77 3.96
C TRP A 48 -7.47 -7.19 4.50
N LYS A 49 -7.32 -8.47 4.82
CA LYS A 49 -6.06 -9.09 5.22
C LYS A 49 -5.97 -10.50 4.66
N LYS A 50 -4.80 -10.88 4.16
CA LYS A 50 -4.50 -12.22 3.67
C LYS A 50 -3.05 -12.57 3.99
N GLU A 51 -2.83 -13.73 4.57
CA GLU A 51 -1.49 -14.23 4.82
C GLU A 51 -1.01 -15.08 3.65
N ILE A 52 0.16 -14.76 3.08
CA ILE A 52 0.78 -15.55 2.01
C ILE A 52 2.27 -15.67 2.33
N ASN A 53 2.78 -16.91 2.37
CA ASN A 53 4.21 -17.20 2.60
C ASN A 53 4.78 -16.55 3.88
N GLY A 54 3.98 -16.50 4.95
CA GLY A 54 4.38 -15.90 6.24
C GLY A 54 4.38 -14.37 6.28
N VAL A 55 3.89 -13.70 5.22
CA VAL A 55 3.68 -12.25 5.19
C VAL A 55 2.19 -11.97 5.25
N GLN A 56 1.75 -11.14 6.20
CA GLN A 56 0.38 -10.64 6.26
C GLN A 56 0.21 -9.46 5.30
N TYR A 57 -0.42 -9.68 4.15
CA TYR A 57 -0.83 -8.64 3.22
C TYR A 57 -2.14 -8.03 3.72
N GLY A 58 -2.24 -6.71 3.74
CA GLY A 58 -3.46 -6.02 4.16
C GLY A 58 -3.67 -4.69 3.47
N ILE A 59 -4.92 -4.25 3.46
CA ILE A 59 -5.30 -2.92 2.99
C ILE A 59 -6.08 -2.24 4.11
N GLY A 60 -5.56 -1.14 4.63
CA GLY A 60 -6.21 -0.26 5.60
C GLY A 60 -7.30 0.60 4.97
N TRP A 61 -8.05 1.31 5.81
CA TRP A 61 -9.12 2.21 5.35
C TRP A 61 -8.69 3.67 5.28
N ILE A 62 -7.50 4.02 5.79
CA ILE A 62 -7.00 5.40 5.86
C ILE A 62 -5.84 5.59 4.85
N PRO A 63 -5.99 6.49 3.86
CA PRO A 63 -4.91 6.91 2.94
C PRO A 63 -3.62 7.28 3.64
#